data_AF-A0A3D4QMR7-F1
#
_entry.id   AF-A0A3D4QMR7-F1
#
_cell.length_a   1.000
_cell.length_b   1.000
_cell.length_c   1.000
_cell.angle_alpha   90.00
_cell.angle_beta   90.00
_cell.angle_gamma   90.00
#
_symmetry.space_group_name_H-M   'P 1'
#
loop_
_entity.id
_entity.type
_entity.pdbx_description
1 polymer ?
#
loop_
_entity_poly.entity_id
_entity_poly.type
_entity_poly.pdbx_seq_one_letter_code
_entity_poly.pdbx_strand_id
1 'polypeptide(L)'
;MGVRLILVLLALVLIALTEGVQAADPALCRNCHNPQGTIAPDLAGMPVDTFFAAVRAFNSEERTHPVMVSFSRSLSDADIAGLAAYFAALGPTEKGRVEVKSSTPEK
;
A
#
# COMPACT_ATOMS: atom_id res chain seq x y z
N MET A 1 5.72 27.83 -40.88
CA MET A 1 5.65 28.18 -39.44
C MET A 1 4.52 27.49 -38.69
N GLY A 2 3.28 27.42 -39.22
CA GLY A 2 2.11 26.91 -38.48
C GLY A 2 2.14 25.44 -38.06
N VAL A 3 2.57 24.52 -38.94
CA VAL A 3 2.59 23.08 -38.64
C VAL A 3 3.59 22.73 -37.53
N ARG A 4 4.74 23.43 -37.48
CA ARG A 4 5.72 23.27 -36.41
C ARG A 4 5.21 23.77 -35.06
N LEU A 5 4.41 24.83 -35.04
CA LEU A 5 3.82 25.37 -33.82
C LEU A 5 2.72 24.44 -33.26
N ILE A 6 1.90 23.86 -34.14
CA ILE A 6 0.84 22.90 -33.77
C ILE A 6 1.43 21.62 -33.19
N LEU A 7 2.51 21.08 -33.78
CA LEU A 7 3.18 19.89 -33.27
C LEU A 7 3.84 20.13 -31.90
N VAL A 8 4.42 21.31 -31.68
CA VAL A 8 5.01 21.68 -30.38
C VAL A 8 3.93 21.86 -29.31
N LEU A 9 2.79 22.48 -29.64
CA LEU A 9 1.68 22.63 -28.72
C LEU A 9 1.01 21.30 -28.36
N LEU A 10 0.85 20.39 -29.34
CA LEU A 10 0.37 19.03 -29.09
C LEU A 10 1.32 18.26 -28.16
N ALA A 11 2.63 18.34 -28.39
CA ALA A 11 3.62 17.69 -27.54
C ALA A 11 3.59 18.23 -26.09
N LEU A 12 3.41 19.54 -25.91
CA LEU A 12 3.30 20.15 -24.57
C LEU A 12 2.01 19.71 -23.84
N VAL A 13 0.89 19.56 -24.55
CA VAL A 13 -0.36 19.05 -23.96
C VAL A 13 -0.24 17.58 -23.56
N LEU A 14 0.50 16.76 -24.32
CA LEU A 14 0.77 15.37 -23.92
C LEU A 14 1.63 15.27 -22.64
N ILE A 15 2.59 16.17 -22.45
CA ILE A 15 3.47 16.17 -21.27
C ILE A 15 2.71 16.62 -20.00
N ALA A 16 1.73 17.52 -20.12
CA ALA A 16 0.94 18.00 -18.98
C ALA A 16 -0.08 16.99 -18.43
N LEU A 17 -0.37 15.90 -19.15
CA LEU A 17 -1.28 14.84 -18.68
C LEU A 17 -0.59 13.81 -17.78
N THR A 18 0.73 13.89 -17.64
CA THR A 18 1.54 12.95 -16.83
C THR A 18 1.98 13.55 -15.50
N GLU A 19 1.23 14.51 -14.94
CA GLU A 19 1.42 14.92 -13.55
C GLU A 19 0.96 13.76 -12.66
N GLY A 20 1.91 12.85 -12.41
CA GLY A 20 1.67 11.57 -11.76
C GLY A 20 1.18 11.76 -10.33
N VAL A 21 0.13 11.01 -9.98
CA VAL A 21 -0.14 10.65 -8.59
C VAL A 21 1.14 10.03 -8.03
N GLN A 22 1.80 10.73 -7.10
CA GLN A 22 2.85 10.13 -6.29
C GLN A 22 2.20 9.04 -5.43
N ALA A 23 2.47 7.78 -5.76
CA ALA A 23 2.04 6.66 -4.94
C ALA A 23 2.75 6.68 -3.59
N ALA A 24 2.05 6.33 -2.52
CA ALA A 24 2.65 6.14 -1.20
C ALA A 24 3.86 5.19 -1.24
N ASP A 25 4.95 5.59 -0.56
CA ASP A 25 6.19 4.82 -0.49
C ASP A 25 6.06 3.66 0.52
N PRO A 26 6.13 2.38 0.08
CA PRO A 26 6.07 1.24 0.98
C PRO A 26 7.19 1.18 2.01
N ALA A 27 8.33 1.87 1.78
CA ALA A 27 9.43 1.92 2.73
C ALA A 27 9.01 2.54 4.08
N LEU A 28 8.05 3.47 4.07
CA LEU A 28 7.52 4.09 5.29
C LEU A 28 6.80 3.06 6.18
N CYS A 29 6.03 2.15 5.57
CA CYS A 29 5.35 1.08 6.29
C CYS A 29 6.36 0.11 6.94
N ARG A 30 7.44 -0.22 6.21
CA ARG A 30 8.46 -1.18 6.68
C ARG A 30 9.31 -0.69 7.85
N ASN A 31 9.26 0.60 8.19
CA ASN A 31 9.93 1.11 9.39
C ASN A 31 9.40 0.44 10.68
N CYS A 32 8.11 0.08 10.70
CA CYS A 32 7.49 -0.64 11.81
C CYS A 32 7.06 -2.07 11.42
N HIS A 33 6.56 -2.26 10.20
CA HIS A 33 6.08 -3.54 9.67
C HIS A 33 7.19 -4.28 8.93
N ASN A 34 8.22 -4.66 9.67
CA ASN A 34 9.36 -5.39 9.12
C ASN A 34 9.14 -6.92 9.18
N PRO A 35 9.95 -7.70 8.44
CA PRO A 35 9.87 -9.17 8.44
C PRO A 35 10.02 -9.83 9.83
N GLN A 36 10.67 -9.15 10.78
CA GLN A 36 10.82 -9.67 12.15
C GLN A 36 9.48 -9.60 12.92
N GLY A 37 8.61 -8.68 12.53
CA GLY A 37 7.29 -8.49 13.13
C GLY A 37 7.37 -8.19 14.63
N THR A 38 8.35 -7.39 15.03
CA THR A 38 8.64 -7.08 16.45
C THR A 38 7.89 -5.86 16.96
N ILE A 39 7.76 -4.83 16.13
CA ILE A 39 7.08 -3.56 16.47
C ILE A 39 5.61 -3.65 16.06
N ALA A 40 5.37 -4.13 14.83
CA ALA A 40 4.04 -4.35 14.28
C ALA A 40 4.04 -5.64 13.45
N PRO A 41 2.87 -6.24 13.18
CA PRO A 41 2.78 -7.44 12.35
C PRO A 41 3.38 -7.22 10.97
N ASP A 42 4.09 -8.23 10.44
CA ASP A 42 4.59 -8.19 9.07
C ASP A 42 3.43 -8.11 8.07
N LEU A 43 3.61 -7.30 7.02
CA LEU A 43 2.62 -7.07 5.97
C LEU A 43 2.89 -7.91 4.72
N ALA A 44 4.08 -8.51 4.60
CA ALA A 44 4.45 -9.31 3.44
C ALA A 44 3.50 -10.50 3.23
N GLY A 45 2.91 -10.59 2.04
CA GLY A 45 1.98 -11.65 1.66
C GLY A 45 0.56 -11.46 2.17
N MET A 46 0.26 -10.31 2.80
CA MET A 46 -1.11 -9.99 3.21
C MET A 46 -2.02 -9.87 1.98
N PRO A 47 -3.20 -10.53 1.95
CA PRO A 47 -4.14 -10.40 0.85
C PRO A 47 -4.56 -8.94 0.63
N VAL A 48 -4.71 -8.54 -0.64
CA VAL A 48 -5.02 -7.16 -1.03
C VAL A 48 -6.26 -6.63 -0.32
N ASP A 49 -7.36 -7.39 -0.32
CA ASP A 49 -8.62 -6.98 0.29
C ASP A 49 -8.50 -6.83 1.81
N THR A 50 -7.75 -7.73 2.46
CA THR A 50 -7.51 -7.69 3.90
C THR A 50 -6.70 -6.46 4.29
N PHE A 51 -5.64 -6.16 3.55
CA PHE A 51 -4.84 -4.96 3.76
C PHE A 51 -5.70 -3.70 3.59
N PHE A 52 -6.41 -3.62 2.46
CA PHE A 52 -7.22 -2.45 2.12
C PHE A 52 -8.28 -2.18 3.19
N ALA A 53 -9.04 -3.20 3.57
CA ALA A 53 -10.06 -3.08 4.60
C ALA A 53 -9.46 -2.66 5.96
N ALA A 54 -8.32 -3.23 6.35
CA ALA A 54 -7.68 -2.90 7.62
C ALA A 54 -7.20 -1.44 7.67
N VAL A 55 -6.49 -0.97 6.64
CA VAL A 55 -5.98 0.41 6.60
C VAL A 55 -7.13 1.41 6.47
N ARG A 56 -8.15 1.12 5.65
CA ARG A 56 -9.36 1.94 5.56
C ARG A 56 -10.06 2.04 6.92
N ALA A 57 -10.19 0.94 7.67
CA ALA A 57 -10.79 0.96 8.99
C ALA A 57 -10.02 1.82 10.00
N PHE A 58 -8.68 1.92 9.88
CA PHE A 58 -7.90 2.90 10.66
C PHE A 58 -8.08 4.33 10.15
N ASN A 59 -8.24 4.53 8.85
CA ASN A 59 -8.47 5.85 8.24
C ASN A 59 -9.84 6.43 8.66
N SER A 60 -10.89 5.59 8.70
CA SER A 60 -12.24 5.93 9.16
C SER A 60 -12.42 5.85 10.68
N GLU A 61 -11.38 5.47 11.42
CA GLU A 61 -11.37 5.29 12.88
C GLU A 61 -12.34 4.20 13.39
N GLU A 62 -12.84 3.32 12.52
CA GLU A 62 -13.58 2.10 12.91
C GLU A 62 -12.67 1.13 13.70
N ARG A 63 -11.38 1.09 13.34
CA ARG A 63 -10.31 0.50 14.15
C ARG A 63 -9.46 1.61 14.72
N THR A 64 -9.15 1.52 16.01
CA THR A 64 -8.38 2.54 16.71
C THR A 64 -7.03 2.00 17.16
N HIS A 65 -5.96 2.68 16.74
CA HIS A 65 -4.61 2.56 17.29
C HIS A 65 -3.90 3.88 17.00
N PRO A 66 -3.43 4.64 18.02
CA PRO A 66 -3.00 6.03 17.83
C PRO A 66 -1.99 6.22 16.69
N VAL A 67 -1.00 5.35 16.62
CA VAL A 67 0.02 5.39 15.56
C VAL A 67 -0.57 5.11 14.19
N MET A 68 -1.39 4.06 14.06
CA MET A 68 -1.92 3.66 12.75
C MET A 68 -2.98 4.63 12.23
N VAL A 69 -3.77 5.24 13.12
CA VAL A 69 -4.72 6.29 12.75
C VAL A 69 -3.98 7.53 12.23
N SER A 70 -2.88 7.94 12.86
CA SER A 70 -2.09 9.07 12.36
C SER A 70 -1.48 8.81 10.98
N PHE A 71 -0.99 7.59 10.71
CA PHE A 71 -0.43 7.22 9.41
C PHE A 71 -1.49 6.97 8.33
N SER A 72 -2.62 6.36 8.70
CA SER A 72 -3.67 6.03 7.73
C SER A 72 -4.38 7.28 7.19
N ARG A 73 -4.53 8.33 8.02
CA ARG A 73 -5.19 9.59 7.63
C ARG A 73 -4.52 10.33 6.48
N SER A 74 -3.22 10.12 6.24
CA SER A 74 -2.51 10.73 5.12
C SER A 74 -2.60 9.94 3.82
N LEU A 75 -3.26 8.78 3.83
CA LEU A 75 -3.36 7.89 2.67
C LEU A 75 -4.72 8.07 1.98
N SER A 76 -4.70 8.19 0.65
CA SER A 76 -5.91 8.08 -0.17
C SER A 76 -6.29 6.61 -0.42
N ASP A 77 -7.52 6.34 -0.86
CA ASP A 77 -7.92 4.99 -1.29
C ASP A 77 -6.98 4.44 -2.40
N ALA A 78 -6.46 5.32 -3.28
CA ALA A 78 -5.50 4.93 -4.31
C ALA A 78 -4.14 4.52 -3.72
N ASP A 79 -3.65 5.26 -2.71
CA ASP A 79 -2.43 4.89 -1.98
C ASP A 79 -2.58 3.56 -1.27
N ILE A 80 -3.71 3.37 -0.57
CA ILE A 80 -3.99 2.12 0.15
C ILE A 80 -4.03 0.95 -0.82
N ALA A 81 -4.67 1.10 -1.99
CA ALA A 81 -4.70 0.07 -3.02
C ALA A 81 -3.30 -0.24 -3.58
N GLY A 82 -2.47 0.77 -3.82
CA GLY A 82 -1.09 0.60 -4.27
C GLY A 82 -0.22 -0.13 -3.25
N LEU A 83 -0.32 0.24 -1.97
CA LEU A 83 0.37 -0.43 -0.87
C LEU A 83 -0.11 -1.87 -0.70
N ALA A 84 -1.42 -2.10 -0.78
CA ALA A 84 -2.01 -3.45 -0.69
C ALA A 84 -1.46 -4.37 -1.79
N ALA A 85 -1.43 -3.89 -3.04
CA ALA A 85 -0.85 -4.63 -4.17
C ALA A 85 0.65 -4.91 -3.97
N TYR A 86 1.41 -3.92 -3.49
CA TYR A 86 2.83 -4.08 -3.19
C TYR A 86 3.09 -5.17 -2.14
N PHE A 87 2.40 -5.11 -1.00
CA PHE A 87 2.63 -6.05 0.10
C PHE A 87 2.12 -7.46 -0.19
N ALA A 88 1.03 -7.59 -0.93
CA ALA A 88 0.53 -8.89 -1.40
C ALA A 88 1.50 -9.58 -2.37
N ALA A 89 2.26 -8.81 -3.15
CA ALA A 89 3.27 -9.35 -4.07
C ALA A 89 4.54 -9.82 -3.34
N LEU A 90 4.76 -9.40 -2.09
CA LEU A 90 5.81 -9.97 -1.25
C LEU A 90 5.34 -11.35 -0.78
N GLY A 91 6.16 -12.40 -0.92
CA GLY A 91 5.80 -13.72 -0.37
C GLY A 91 5.72 -13.69 1.16
N PRO A 92 4.91 -14.56 1.80
CA PRO A 92 4.85 -14.64 3.26
C PRO A 92 6.23 -14.97 3.86
N THR A 93 6.59 -14.27 4.93
CA THR A 93 7.81 -14.59 5.69
C THR A 93 7.67 -15.90 6.45
N GLU A 94 8.81 -16.46 6.89
CA GLU A 94 8.84 -17.73 7.64
C GLU A 94 7.91 -17.72 8.86
N LYS A 95 7.86 -16.60 9.59
CA LYS A 95 6.98 -16.43 10.76
C LYS A 95 5.49 -16.48 10.37
N GLY A 96 5.08 -15.82 9.28
CA GLY A 96 3.72 -15.92 8.74
C GLY A 96 3.38 -17.32 8.21
N ARG A 97 4.38 -18.05 7.72
CA ARG A 97 4.22 -19.44 7.26
C ARG A 97 4.05 -20.44 8.41
N VAL A 98 4.62 -20.18 9.59
CA VAL A 98 4.49 -21.08 10.75
C VAL A 98 3.09 -20.99 11.36
N GLU A 99 2.49 -19.80 11.43
CA GLU A 99 1.15 -19.60 11.99
C GLU A 99 0.03 -20.24 11.13
N VAL A 100 0.15 -20.20 9.80
CA VAL A 100 -0.82 -20.82 8.87
C VAL A 100 -0.82 -22.36 8.95
N LYS A 101 0.26 -22.97 9.43
CA LYS A 101 0.38 -24.44 9.52
C LYS A 101 -0.14 -25.02 10.83
N SER A 102 -0.40 -24.19 11.85
CA SER A 102 -0.81 -24.65 13.18
C SER A 102 -2.32 -24.69 13.44
N SER A 103 -3.16 -24.31 12.48
CA SER A 103 -4.63 -24.25 12.63
C SER A 103 -5.38 -25.32 11.83
N THR A 104 -4.91 -26.58 11.88
CA THR A 104 -5.79 -27.73 11.63
C THR A 104 -6.24 -28.25 13.00
N PRO A 105 -7.55 -28.36 13.29
CA PRO A 105 -7.98 -29.07 14.48
C PRO A 105 -7.69 -30.55 14.27
N GLU A 106 -6.74 -31.09 15.01
CA GLU A 106 -6.68 -32.53 15.20
C GLU A 106 -7.85 -32.89 16.15
N LYS A 107 -8.82 -33.58 15.55
CA LYS A 107 -10.00 -34.28 16.11
C LYS A 107 -11.36 -33.59 16.03
#